data_AF-A0AAT9HK92-F1
#
_entry.id   AF-A0AAT9HK92-F1
#
_cell.length_a   1.000
_cell.length_b   1.000
_cell.length_c   1.000
_cell.angle_alpha   90.00
_cell.angle_beta   90.00
_cell.angle_gamma   90.00
#
_symmetry.space_group_name_H-M   'P 1'
#
loop_
_entity.id
_entity.type
_entity.pdbx_description
1 polymer ?
#
loop_
_entity_poly.entity_id
_entity_poly.type
_entity_poly.pdbx_seq_one_letter_code
_entity_poly.pdbx_strand_id
1 'polypeptide(L)'
;MAGNLTGQVRNIALVATAVAKGDLSQKITVDARGEILELKNTINTMVDQLSAFADEVTRVAREVGTEDASAGRRRCAACRAPGRTSPTTST
;
A
#
# COMPACT_ATOMS: atom_id res chain seq x y z
N MET A 1 -37.10 4.20 21.85
CA MET A 1 -35.96 5.04 21.42
C MET A 1 -34.60 4.33 21.55
N ALA A 2 -34.34 3.54 22.60
CA ALA A 2 -33.07 2.80 22.76
C ALA A 2 -32.74 1.76 21.67
N GLY A 3 -33.75 1.06 21.12
CA GLY A 3 -33.52 0.02 20.12
C GLY A 3 -32.91 0.49 18.79
N ASN A 4 -33.09 1.77 18.42
CA ASN A 4 -32.55 2.33 17.17
C ASN A 4 -31.04 2.62 17.30
N LEU A 5 -30.62 3.16 18.44
CA LEU A 5 -29.21 3.42 18.75
C LEU A 5 -28.39 2.13 18.90
N THR A 6 -28.94 1.09 19.54
CA THR A 6 -28.26 -0.21 19.69
C THR A 6 -28.02 -0.90 18.35
N GLY A 7 -28.97 -0.76 17.40
CA GLY A 7 -28.81 -1.28 16.04
C GLY A 7 -27.74 -0.53 15.24
N GLN A 8 -27.72 0.80 15.33
CA GLN A 8 -26.71 1.63 14.66
C GLN A 8 -25.29 1.30 15.11
N VAL A 9 -25.05 1.21 16.43
CA VAL A 9 -23.72 0.89 16.98
C VAL A 9 -23.30 -0.53 16.61
N ARG A 10 -24.22 -1.50 16.63
CA ARG A 10 -23.91 -2.89 16.24
C ARG A 10 -23.49 -2.99 14.77
N ASN A 11 -24.16 -2.27 13.87
CA ASN A 11 -23.77 -2.24 12.46
C ASN A 11 -22.38 -1.60 12.24
N ILE A 12 -22.07 -0.53 12.97
CA ILE A 12 -20.74 0.10 12.94
C ILE A 12 -19.67 -0.88 13.41
N ALA A 13 -19.91 -1.59 14.51
CA ALA A 13 -18.98 -2.57 15.05
C ALA A 13 -18.70 -3.72 14.06
N LEU A 14 -19.71 -4.18 13.32
CA LEU A 14 -19.55 -5.21 12.30
C LEU A 14 -18.66 -4.74 11.14
N VAL A 15 -18.89 -3.52 10.63
CA VAL A 15 -18.06 -2.95 9.56
C VAL A 15 -16.65 -2.68 10.06
N ALA A 16 -16.46 -2.13 11.26
CA ALA A 16 -15.14 -1.94 11.84
C ALA A 16 -14.38 -3.27 12.00
N THR A 17 -15.09 -4.36 12.33
CA THR A 17 -14.50 -5.71 12.38
C THR A 17 -14.09 -6.21 10.99
N ALA A 18 -14.87 -5.92 9.95
CA ALA A 18 -14.52 -6.28 8.57
C ALA A 18 -13.29 -5.50 8.08
N VAL A 19 -13.23 -4.20 8.37
CA VAL A 19 -12.08 -3.33 8.11
C VAL A 19 -10.82 -3.86 8.81
N ALA A 20 -10.93 -4.26 10.08
CA ALA A 20 -9.81 -4.85 10.83
C ALA A 20 -9.34 -6.20 10.26
N LYS A 21 -10.22 -6.93 9.56
CA LYS A 21 -9.87 -8.16 8.81
C LYS A 21 -9.24 -7.89 7.45
N GLY A 22 -9.11 -6.63 7.05
CA GLY A 22 -8.54 -6.22 5.76
C GLY A 22 -9.58 -6.05 4.63
N ASP A 23 -10.88 -6.17 4.93
CA ASP A 23 -11.93 -5.83 3.97
C ASP A 23 -12.18 -4.32 4.00
N LEU A 24 -11.31 -3.60 3.30
CA LEU A 24 -11.38 -2.14 3.14
C LEU A 24 -12.46 -1.70 2.12
N SER A 25 -13.18 -2.65 1.52
CA SER A 25 -14.30 -2.34 0.62
C SER A 25 -15.60 -2.08 1.40
N GLN A 26 -15.69 -2.57 2.64
CA GLN A 26 -16.83 -2.36 3.53
C GLN A 26 -16.85 -0.95 4.10
N LYS A 27 -17.89 -0.17 3.76
CA LYS A 27 -18.15 1.16 4.33
C LYS A 27 -19.40 1.15 5.21
N ILE A 28 -19.40 2.01 6.22
CA ILE A 28 -20.56 2.18 7.09
C ILE A 28 -21.62 2.96 6.32
N THR A 29 -22.71 2.32 5.91
CA THR A 29 -23.84 2.96 5.20
C THR A 29 -25.01 3.34 6.10
N VAL A 30 -25.01 2.88 7.36
CA VAL A 30 -26.12 3.12 8.29
C VAL A 30 -26.35 4.63 8.51
N ASP A 31 -27.62 5.05 8.56
CA ASP A 31 -28.00 6.42 8.89
C ASP A 31 -27.75 6.63 10.39
N ALA A 32 -26.91 7.60 10.73
CA ALA A 32 -26.50 7.94 12.08
C ALA A 32 -26.60 9.45 12.27
N ARG A 33 -26.83 9.90 13.52
CA ARG A 33 -26.99 11.31 13.86
C ARG A 33 -26.10 11.68 15.06
N GLY A 34 -25.67 12.93 15.12
CA GLY A 34 -24.80 13.44 16.18
C GLY A 34 -23.40 12.79 16.15
N GLU A 35 -22.88 12.44 17.33
CA GLU A 35 -21.52 11.88 17.51
C GLU A 35 -21.30 10.58 16.74
N ILE A 36 -22.35 9.78 16.51
CA ILE A 36 -22.25 8.52 15.74
C ILE A 36 -22.01 8.81 14.25
N LEU A 37 -22.52 9.93 13.72
CA LEU A 37 -22.24 10.35 12.35
C LEU A 37 -20.77 10.75 12.20
N GLU A 38 -20.23 11.47 13.19
CA GLU A 38 -18.82 11.85 13.22
C GLU A 38 -17.92 10.61 13.30
N LEU A 39 -18.22 9.67 14.20
CA LEU A 39 -17.51 8.40 14.30
C LEU A 39 -17.55 7.60 12.99
N LYS A 40 -18.72 7.51 12.35
CA LYS A 40 -18.88 6.88 11.02
C LYS A 40 -17.96 7.53 9.99
N ASN A 41 -17.95 8.86 9.92
CA ASN A 41 -17.15 9.59 8.95
C ASN A 41 -15.64 9.42 9.20
N THR A 42 -15.22 9.43 10.46
CA THR A 42 -13.82 9.17 10.85
C THR A 42 -13.39 7.76 10.44
N ILE A 43 -14.22 6.74 10.68
CA ILE A 43 -13.91 5.37 10.27
C ILE A 43 -13.85 5.25 8.74
N ASN A 44 -14.83 5.79 8.01
CA ASN A 44 -14.82 5.73 6.54
C ASN A 44 -13.58 6.45 5.97
N THR A 45 -13.17 7.58 6.54
CA THR A 45 -11.95 8.29 6.15
C THR A 45 -10.71 7.43 6.38
N MET A 46 -10.60 6.74 7.53
CA MET A 46 -9.49 5.82 7.79
C MET A 46 -9.43 4.67 6.78
N VAL A 47 -10.58 4.09 6.42
CA VAL A 47 -10.67 3.03 5.40
C VAL A 47 -10.19 3.52 4.04
N ASP A 48 -10.64 4.69 3.61
CA ASP A 48 -10.22 5.29 2.34
C ASP A 48 -8.71 5.57 2.30
N GLN A 49 -8.14 6.07 3.40
CA GLN A 49 -6.70 6.29 3.53
C GLN A 49 -5.90 4.97 3.50
N LEU A 50 -6.38 3.95 4.21
CA LEU A 50 -5.75 2.61 4.21
C LEU A 50 -5.80 1.95 2.84
N SER A 51 -6.91 2.10 2.10
CA SER A 51 -7.04 1.57 0.74
C SER A 51 -6.06 2.25 -0.21
N ALA A 52 -5.99 3.59 -0.17
CA ALA A 52 -5.03 4.35 -0.98
C ALA A 52 -3.57 3.99 -0.61
N PHE A 53 -3.29 3.76 0.67
CA PHE A 53 -1.98 3.30 1.11
C PHE A 53 -1.64 1.91 0.59
N ALA A 54 -2.58 0.97 0.58
CA ALA A 54 -2.37 -0.38 0.05
C ALA A 54 -2.07 -0.37 -1.47
N ASP A 55 -2.76 0.49 -2.22
CA ASP A 55 -2.48 0.70 -3.65
C ASP A 55 -1.09 1.28 -3.87
N GLU A 56 -0.69 2.26 -3.06
CA GLU A 56 0.61 2.90 -3.13
C GLU A 56 1.75 1.92 -2.77
N VAL A 57 1.57 1.09 -1.75
CA VAL A 57 2.54 0.02 -1.40
C VAL A 57 2.68 -0.98 -2.55
N THR A 58 1.59 -1.35 -3.21
CA THR A 58 1.62 -2.26 -4.36
C THR A 58 2.35 -1.63 -5.55
N ARG A 59 2.23 -0.31 -5.75
CA ARG A 59 2.97 0.44 -6.77
C ARG A 59 4.47 0.50 -6.44
N VAL A 60 4.82 0.88 -5.22
CA VAL A 60 6.21 0.95 -4.74
C VAL A 60 6.90 -0.41 -4.83
N ALA A 61 6.21 -1.51 -4.49
CA ALA A 61 6.76 -2.86 -4.61
C ALA A 61 7.12 -3.24 -6.05
N ARG A 62 6.35 -2.76 -7.05
CA ARG A 62 6.67 -2.98 -8.47
C ARG A 62 7.83 -2.11 -8.94
N GLU A 63 7.87 -0.84 -8.55
CA GLU A 63 8.93 0.09 -8.95
C GLU A 63 10.29 -0.33 -8.36
N VAL A 64 10.35 -0.59 -7.05
CA VAL A 64 11.57 -1.04 -6.36
C VAL A 64 12.08 -2.37 -6.94
N GLY A 65 11.18 -3.32 -7.26
CA GLY A 65 11.57 -4.60 -7.86
C GLY A 65 12.25 -4.50 -9.24
N THR A 66 12.04 -3.40 -9.97
CA THR A 66 12.69 -3.17 -11.28
C THR A 66 14.00 -2.38 -11.19
N GLU A 67 14.16 -1.55 -10.16
CA GLU A 67 15.40 -0.80 -9.94
C GLU A 67 16.54 -1.71 -9.46
N ASP A 68 16.28 -2.70 -8.60
CA ASP A 68 17.29 -3.67 -8.17
C ASP A 68 17.82 -4.55 -9.31
N ALA A 69 16.96 -4.94 -10.26
CA ALA A 69 17.37 -5.75 -11.41
C ALA A 69 18.29 -4.98 -12.40
N SER A 70 18.13 -3.66 -12.49
CA SER A 70 18.88 -2.82 -13.44
C SER A 70 20.10 -2.15 -12.81
N ALA A 71 20.13 -1.95 -11.50
CA ALA A 71 21.31 -1.46 -10.77
C ALA A 71 22.50 -2.44 -10.83
N GLY A 72 22.23 -3.75 -10.79
CA GLY A 72 23.27 -4.78 -10.96
C GLY A 72 23.89 -4.82 -12.36
N ARG A 73 23.07 -4.61 -13.42
CA ARG A 73 23.56 -4.63 -14.81
C ARG A 73 24.40 -3.41 -15.20
N ARG A 74 24.14 -2.23 -14.62
CA ARG A 74 24.96 -1.04 -14.89
C ARG A 74 26.34 -1.11 -14.25
N ARG A 75 26.47 -1.77 -13.08
CA ARG A 75 27.78 -1.97 -12.43
C ARG A 75 28.63 -3.05 -13.13
N CYS A 76 28.01 -4.03 -13.78
CA CYS A 76 28.75 -5.07 -14.52
C CYS A 76 29.28 -4.62 -15.89
N ALA A 77 28.70 -3.60 -16.55
CA ALA A 77 29.22 -3.12 -17.84
C ALA A 77 30.58 -2.40 -17.71
N ALA A 78 30.91 -1.87 -16.53
CA ALA A 78 32.19 -1.21 -16.26
C ALA A 78 33.33 -2.19 -15.89
N CYS A 79 33.05 -3.49 -15.73
CA CYS A 79 34.06 -4.48 -15.30
C CYS A 79 34.64 -5.32 -16.45
N ARG A 80 34.37 -4.99 -17.72
CA ARG A 80 34.99 -5.66 -18.88
C ARG A 80 36.24 -4.91 -19.36
N ALA A 81 37.32 -5.09 -18.60
CA ALA A 81 38.75 -5.08 -18.97
C ALA A 81 39.31 -4.08 -19.99
N PRO A 82 40.44 -3.42 -19.63
CA PRO A 82 41.60 -3.32 -20.52
C PRO A 82 42.80 -4.00 -19.84
N GLY A 83 43.01 -5.26 -20.17
CA GLY A 83 44.06 -6.06 -19.55
C GLY A 83 44.37 -7.31 -20.38
N ARG A 84 44.72 -7.13 -21.65
CA ARG A 84 45.49 -8.13 -22.39
C ARG A 84 46.69 -7.45 -23.03
N THR A 85 47.80 -7.66 -22.34
CA THR A 85 49.15 -7.67 -22.86
C THR A 85 49.23 -8.33 -24.23
N SER A 86 50.10 -7.83 -25.10
CA SER A 86 51.19 -8.63 -25.67
C SER A 86 52.25 -7.72 -26.30
N PRO A 87 53.55 -8.01 -26.06
CA PRO A 87 54.69 -7.31 -26.64
C PRO A 87 55.15 -7.99 -27.93
N THR A 88 55.54 -7.23 -28.96
CA THR A 88 56.44 -7.72 -30.02
C THR A 88 57.12 -6.55 -30.74
N THR A 89 58.42 -6.43 -30.48
CA THR A 89 59.58 -6.20 -31.37
C THR A 89 59.38 -5.91 -32.87
N SER A 90 60.40 -5.20 -33.43
CA SER A 90 60.80 -5.00 -34.84
C SER A 90 60.20 -3.78 -35.53
N THR A 91 60.93 -2.89 -36.21
CA THR A 91 62.33 -2.80 -36.69
C THR A 91 62.68 -1.32 -36.83
#